data_AF-A0A8T4KHU6-F1
#
_entry.id   AF-A0A8T4KHU6-F1
#
_cell.length_a   1.000
_cell.length_b   1.000
_cell.length_c   1.000
_cell.angle_alpha   90.00
_cell.angle_beta   90.00
_cell.angle_gamma   90.00
#
_symmetry.space_group_name_H-M   'P 1'
#
loop_
_entity.id
_entity.type
_entity.pdbx_description
1 polymer ?
#
loop_
_entity_poly.entity_id
_entity_poly.type
_entity_poly.pdbx_seq_one_letter_code
_entity_poly.pdbx_strand_id
1 'polypeptide(L)'
;MKGMDLPINMIVIVAIAVLVLVVVVGFFGGFFTRGLGDIEFNKAFDGACNQLRASWNCNPDSISRVSSLYQGPGDSGPESYSMNQLCYQKLGKGVATRTGSSSLAFQDLTGCARSCGCAV
;
A
#
# COMPACT_ATOMS: atom_id res chain seq x y z
N MET A 1 5.18 -46.88 -35.28
CA MET A 1 5.33 -45.71 -34.39
C MET A 1 6.79 -45.65 -33.99
N LYS A 2 7.57 -44.75 -34.58
CA LYS A 2 8.99 -44.60 -34.23
C LYS A 2 9.06 -43.76 -32.97
N GLY A 3 9.36 -44.40 -31.83
CA GLY A 3 9.73 -43.68 -30.62
C GLY A 3 11.01 -42.92 -30.91
N MET A 4 10.97 -41.59 -30.84
CA MET A 4 12.18 -40.81 -30.72
C MET A 4 12.74 -41.11 -29.33
N ASP A 5 13.79 -41.93 -29.26
CA ASP A 5 14.64 -41.98 -28.09
C ASP A 5 15.22 -40.58 -27.90
N LEU A 6 14.65 -39.83 -26.95
CA LEU A 6 15.21 -38.54 -26.60
C LEU A 6 16.59 -38.80 -25.98
N PRO A 7 17.65 -38.18 -26.51
CA PRO A 7 18.97 -38.27 -25.92
C PRO A 7 18.88 -37.88 -24.44
N ILE A 8 19.50 -38.66 -23.56
CA ILE A 8 19.49 -38.42 -22.11
C ILE A 8 19.87 -36.97 -21.75
N ASN A 9 20.75 -36.35 -22.54
CA ASN A 9 21.14 -34.96 -22.38
C ASN A 9 19.97 -33.97 -22.52
N MET A 10 18.97 -34.28 -23.34
CA MET A 10 17.79 -33.44 -23.55
C MET A 10 16.87 -33.45 -22.31
N ILE A 11 16.74 -34.60 -21.65
CA ILE A 11 15.96 -34.76 -20.41
C ILE A 11 16.57 -33.90 -19.29
N VAL A 12 17.90 -33.89 -19.16
CA VAL A 12 18.60 -33.09 -18.15
C VAL A 12 18.37 -31.59 -18.36
N ILE A 13 18.43 -31.13 -19.61
CA ILE A 13 18.20 -29.71 -19.95
C ILE A 13 16.76 -29.30 -19.61
N VAL A 14 15.78 -30.14 -19.95
CA VAL A 14 14.37 -29.87 -19.63
C VAL A 14 14.15 -29.83 -18.12
N ALA A 15 14.76 -30.75 -17.36
CA ALA A 15 14.65 -30.77 -15.90
C ALA A 15 15.21 -29.48 -15.27
N ILE A 16 16.38 -29.01 -15.72
CA ILE A 16 16.99 -27.76 -15.21
C ILE A 16 16.13 -26.56 -15.58
N ALA A 17 15.64 -26.49 -16.83
CA ALA A 17 14.79 -25.39 -17.29
C ALA A 17 13.50 -25.28 -16.46
N VAL A 18 12.84 -26.40 -16.16
CA VAL A 18 11.65 -26.44 -15.31
C VAL A 18 11.96 -25.98 -13.89
N LEU A 19 13.09 -26.40 -13.32
CA LEU A 19 13.52 -26.01 -11.98
C LEU A 19 13.76 -24.50 -11.87
N VAL A 20 14.45 -23.91 -12.85
CA VAL A 20 14.66 -22.46 -12.94
C VAL A 20 13.33 -21.73 -13.06
N LEU A 21 12.41 -22.22 -13.89
CA LEU A 21 11.09 -21.62 -14.10
C LEU A 21 10.27 -21.60 -12.79
N VAL A 22 10.30 -22.69 -12.01
CA VAL A 22 9.64 -22.76 -10.70
C VAL A 22 10.22 -21.74 -9.70
N VAL A 23 11.55 -21.58 -9.67
CA VAL A 23 12.20 -20.59 -8.80
C VAL A 23 11.81 -19.17 -9.21
N VAL A 24 11.81 -18.85 -10.50
CA VAL A 24 11.38 -17.55 -11.01
C VAL A 24 9.92 -17.29 -10.67
N VAL A 25 9.01 -18.24 -10.92
CA VAL A 25 7.58 -18.08 -10.59
C VAL A 25 7.37 -17.93 -9.09
N GLY A 26 8.10 -18.68 -8.25
CA GLY A 26 8.04 -18.54 -6.79
C GLY A 26 8.53 -17.17 -6.32
N PHE A 27 9.61 -16.67 -6.90
CA PHE A 27 10.20 -15.38 -6.55
C PHE A 27 9.34 -14.20 -7.02
N PHE A 28 8.88 -14.23 -8.26
CA PHE A 28 8.05 -13.16 -8.82
C PHE A 28 6.59 -13.23 -8.33
N GLY A 29 6.04 -14.41 -8.09
CA GLY A 29 4.68 -14.61 -7.56
C GLY A 29 4.54 -14.25 -6.07
N GLY A 30 5.59 -14.47 -5.27
CA GLY A 30 5.59 -14.16 -3.83
C GLY A 30 5.98 -12.72 -3.48
N PHE A 31 6.73 -12.03 -4.36
CA PHE A 31 7.30 -10.71 -4.05
C PHE A 31 6.43 -9.54 -4.50
N PHE A 32 5.66 -9.68 -5.60
CA PHE A 32 4.87 -8.57 -6.15
C PHE A 32 3.56 -8.27 -5.39
N THR A 33 3.05 -9.21 -4.59
CA THR A 33 1.74 -9.06 -3.94
C THR A 33 1.78 -8.40 -2.56
N ARG A 34 2.96 -8.23 -1.94
CA ARG A 34 3.08 -7.77 -0.54
C ARG A 34 3.46 -6.30 -0.35
N GLY A 35 3.82 -5.56 -1.41
CA GLY A 35 4.45 -4.23 -1.24
C GLY A 35 3.66 -3.02 -1.73
N LEU A 36 2.74 -3.18 -2.68
CA LEU A 36 2.16 -2.01 -3.38
C LEU A 36 1.23 -1.19 -2.48
N GLY A 37 0.35 -1.84 -1.70
CA GLY A 37 -0.61 -1.14 -0.85
C GLY A 37 0.04 -0.33 0.27
N ASP A 38 1.06 -0.87 0.93
CA ASP A 38 1.76 -0.17 2.02
C ASP A 38 2.63 0.99 1.50
N ILE A 39 3.23 0.84 0.31
CA ILE A 39 4.02 1.91 -0.31
C ILE A 39 3.11 3.05 -0.76
N GLU A 40 1.98 2.74 -1.39
CA GLU A 40 1.01 3.75 -1.82
C GLU A 40 0.37 4.46 -0.62
N PHE A 41 0.05 3.71 0.44
CA PHE A 41 -0.47 4.29 1.67
C PHE A 41 0.54 5.24 2.32
N ASN A 42 1.79 4.82 2.50
CA ASN A 42 2.81 5.67 3.12
C ASN A 42 3.08 6.93 2.28
N LYS A 43 3.11 6.81 0.94
CA LYS A 43 3.26 7.96 0.05
C LYS A 43 2.08 8.93 0.15
N ALA A 44 0.85 8.41 0.17
CA ALA A 44 -0.36 9.21 0.32
C ALA A 44 -0.41 9.91 1.69
N PHE A 45 -0.02 9.20 2.74
CA PHE A 45 0.06 9.71 4.12
C PHE A 45 1.13 10.80 4.25
N ASP A 46 2.36 10.55 3.76
CA ASP A 46 3.45 11.53 3.82
C ASP A 46 3.15 12.77 2.99
N GLY A 47 2.48 12.61 1.83
CA GLY A 47 2.01 13.73 1.02
C GLY A 47 1.00 14.61 1.77
N ALA A 48 0.03 13.99 2.45
CA ALA A 48 -0.93 14.71 3.28
C ALA A 48 -0.27 15.35 4.51
N CYS A 49 0.67 14.68 5.18
CA CYS A 49 1.46 15.27 6.27
C CYS A 49 2.27 16.49 5.81
N ASN A 50 2.88 16.42 4.62
CA ASN A 50 3.61 17.56 4.05
C ASN A 50 2.68 18.74 3.76
N GLN A 51 1.47 18.47 3.26
CA GLN A 51 0.47 19.53 3.05
C GLN A 51 0.02 20.13 4.38
N LEU A 52 -0.17 19.32 5.42
CA LEU A 52 -0.50 19.78 6.78
C LEU A 52 0.61 20.68 7.37
N ARG A 53 1.88 20.28 7.22
CA ARG A 53 3.04 21.06 7.66
C ARG A 53 3.18 22.36 6.86
N ALA A 54 3.14 22.29 5.55
CA ALA A 54 3.45 23.43 4.67
C ALA A 54 2.31 24.44 4.54
N SER A 55 1.05 23.98 4.46
CA SER A 55 -0.11 24.85 4.23
C SER A 55 -0.83 25.26 5.51
N TRP A 56 -0.73 24.44 6.57
CA TRP A 56 -1.50 24.62 7.80
C TRP A 56 -0.63 24.71 9.06
N ASN A 57 0.70 24.78 8.90
CA ASN A 57 1.67 24.89 10.00
C ASN A 57 1.41 23.88 11.13
N CYS A 58 1.15 22.62 10.77
CA CYS A 58 0.86 21.55 11.73
C CYS A 58 -0.39 21.75 12.60
N ASN A 59 -1.33 22.61 12.19
CA ASN A 59 -2.56 22.83 12.95
C ASN A 59 -3.46 21.56 12.92
N PRO A 60 -3.73 20.90 14.06
CA PRO A 60 -4.53 19.68 14.11
C PRO A 60 -5.99 19.90 13.66
N ASP A 61 -6.54 21.10 13.79
CA ASP A 61 -7.91 21.41 13.33
C ASP A 61 -8.04 21.34 11.80
N SER A 62 -6.92 21.46 11.09
CA SER A 62 -6.87 21.47 9.62
C SER A 62 -6.73 20.08 9.01
N ILE A 63 -6.57 19.03 9.81
CA ILE A 63 -6.49 17.63 9.35
C ILE A 63 -7.73 17.23 8.55
N SER A 64 -8.91 17.73 8.94
CA SER A 64 -10.17 17.49 8.22
C SER A 64 -10.20 18.12 6.82
N ARG A 65 -9.33 19.09 6.54
CA ARG A 65 -9.26 19.86 5.28
C ARG A 65 -8.19 19.34 4.33
N VAL A 66 -7.34 18.44 4.78
CA VAL A 66 -6.28 17.82 3.98
C VAL A 66 -6.78 16.50 3.43
N SER A 67 -6.57 16.27 2.14
CA SER A 67 -6.85 14.98 1.49
C SER A 67 -5.72 14.62 0.53
N SER A 68 -5.53 13.33 0.28
CA SER A 68 -4.62 12.86 -0.75
C SER A 68 -5.23 11.72 -1.55
N LEU A 69 -4.70 11.54 -2.76
CA LEU A 69 -5.11 10.45 -3.63
C LEU A 69 -4.50 9.15 -3.12
N TYR A 70 -5.37 8.20 -2.79
CA TYR A 70 -5.02 6.88 -2.30
C TYR A 70 -6.01 5.86 -2.88
N GLN A 71 -5.50 4.70 -3.31
CA GLN A 71 -6.35 3.59 -3.71
C GLN A 71 -6.50 2.65 -2.51
N GLY A 72 -7.66 2.71 -1.85
CA GLY A 72 -7.96 1.87 -0.72
C GLY A 72 -8.33 0.44 -1.13
N PRO A 73 -8.37 -0.48 -0.17
CA PRO A 73 -8.81 -1.86 -0.43
C PRO A 73 -10.28 -1.87 -0.85
N GLY A 74 -10.53 -2.31 -2.09
CA GLY A 74 -11.86 -2.35 -2.70
C GLY A 74 -12.14 -1.21 -3.68
N ASP A 75 -11.21 -0.26 -3.85
CA ASP A 75 -11.37 0.82 -4.83
C ASP A 75 -10.94 0.39 -6.22
N SER A 76 -11.69 0.86 -7.22
CA SER A 76 -11.40 0.63 -8.64
C SER A 76 -10.31 1.54 -9.22
N GLY A 77 -9.81 2.50 -8.44
CA GLY A 77 -8.75 3.43 -8.80
C GLY A 77 -8.37 4.37 -7.65
N PRO A 78 -7.40 5.28 -7.85
CA PRO A 78 -6.99 6.25 -6.84
C PRO A 78 -8.11 7.25 -6.55
N GLU A 79 -8.46 7.36 -5.28
CA GLU A 79 -9.56 8.20 -4.80
C GLU A 79 -9.10 9.21 -3.75
N SER A 80 -9.85 10.28 -3.53
CA SER A 80 -9.52 11.29 -2.53
C SER A 80 -9.87 10.78 -1.13
N TYR A 81 -8.85 10.42 -0.35
CA TYR A 81 -8.97 10.07 1.06
C TYR A 81 -8.64 11.29 1.93
N SER A 82 -9.46 11.54 2.96
CA SER A 82 -9.15 12.58 3.93
C SER A 82 -8.01 12.14 4.84
N MET A 83 -7.21 13.09 5.32
CA MET A 83 -6.10 12.80 6.21
C MET A 83 -6.53 12.10 7.50
N ASN A 84 -7.76 12.40 7.94
CA ASN A 84 -8.40 11.75 9.06
C ASN A 84 -8.52 10.22 8.84
N GLN A 85 -8.94 9.80 7.64
CA GLN A 85 -9.03 8.38 7.26
C GLN A 85 -7.67 7.70 7.23
N LEU A 86 -6.67 8.38 6.66
CA LEU A 86 -5.31 7.86 6.58
C LEU A 86 -4.69 7.74 7.97
N CYS A 87 -4.95 8.69 8.87
CA CYS A 87 -4.51 8.62 10.27
C CYS A 87 -5.16 7.49 11.06
N TYR A 88 -6.44 7.22 10.82
CA TYR A 88 -7.14 6.08 11.43
C TYR A 88 -6.43 4.75 11.11
N GLN A 89 -5.99 4.59 9.85
CA GLN A 89 -5.21 3.44 9.42
C GLN A 89 -3.79 3.45 9.99
N LYS A 90 -3.10 4.59 9.99
CA LYS A 90 -1.72 4.69 10.51
C LYS A 90 -1.63 4.38 12.00
N LEU A 91 -2.65 4.77 12.77
CA LEU A 91 -2.73 4.55 14.22
C LEU A 91 -3.28 3.16 14.58
N GLY A 92 -3.47 2.28 13.60
CA GLY A 92 -3.91 0.90 13.81
C GLY A 92 -5.34 0.79 14.35
N LYS A 93 -6.16 1.82 14.16
CA LYS A 93 -7.55 1.84 14.65
C LYS A 93 -8.52 1.15 13.68
N GLY A 94 -8.09 0.91 12.44
CA GLY A 94 -8.81 0.11 11.44
C GLY A 94 -8.28 0.38 10.04
N VAL A 95 -9.08 0.10 9.01
CA VAL A 95 -8.71 0.31 7.60
C VAL A 95 -9.43 1.54 7.06
N ALA A 96 -8.73 2.41 6.33
CA ALA A 96 -9.35 3.55 5.67
C ALA A 96 -10.30 3.04 4.57
N THR A 97 -11.62 3.14 4.79
CA THR A 97 -12.64 2.79 3.80
C THR A 97 -13.38 4.03 3.33
N ARG A 98 -13.65 4.09 2.02
CA ARG A 98 -14.40 5.18 1.36
C ARG A 98 -15.78 5.41 1.98
N THR A 99 -16.43 4.34 2.42
CA THR A 99 -17.84 4.34 2.87
C THR A 99 -18.03 4.49 4.39
N GLY A 100 -16.96 4.40 5.21
CA GLY A 100 -17.11 4.16 6.65
C GLY A 100 -16.64 5.27 7.60
N SER A 101 -16.18 6.42 7.10
CA SER A 101 -15.31 7.30 7.90
C SER A 101 -15.64 8.79 7.83
N SER A 102 -16.67 9.19 7.08
CA SER A 102 -17.26 10.52 7.20
C SER A 102 -18.05 10.71 8.50
N SER A 103 -18.32 9.64 9.27
CA SER A 103 -19.03 9.67 10.56
C SER A 103 -18.20 9.28 11.78
N LEU A 104 -17.04 8.65 11.59
CA LEU A 104 -16.05 8.48 12.66
C LEU A 104 -15.17 9.72 12.66
N ALA A 105 -15.65 10.79 13.29
CA ALA A 105 -14.81 11.92 13.62
C ALA A 105 -13.62 11.40 14.42
N PHE A 106 -12.47 11.17 13.76
CA PHE A 106 -11.25 10.83 14.46
C PHE A 106 -10.91 11.98 15.40
N GLN A 107 -11.16 11.77 16.69
CA GLN A 107 -10.99 12.80 17.71
C GLN A 107 -9.52 12.98 18.08
N ASP A 108 -8.65 12.01 17.75
CA ASP A 108 -7.22 12.07 18.05
C ASP A 108 -6.42 12.79 16.96
N LEU A 109 -6.86 14.02 16.66
CA LEU A 109 -6.21 14.92 15.72
C LEU A 109 -4.75 15.20 16.14
N THR A 110 -4.49 15.25 17.45
CA THR A 110 -3.14 15.43 18.01
C THR A 110 -2.26 14.22 17.76
N GLY A 111 -2.74 12.99 17.99
CA GLY A 111 -1.99 11.76 17.68
C GLY A 111 -1.67 11.63 16.19
N CYS A 112 -2.59 12.08 15.33
CA CYS A 112 -2.40 12.18 13.88
C CYS A 112 -1.34 13.23 13.48
N ALA A 113 -1.39 14.43 14.07
CA ALA A 113 -0.36 15.44 13.83
C ALA A 113 1.02 14.96 14.33
N ARG A 114 1.10 14.25 15.46
CA ARG A 114 2.36 13.65 15.94
C ARG A 114 2.91 12.57 15.02
N SER A 115 2.06 11.72 14.42
CA SER A 115 2.50 10.75 13.43
C SER A 115 2.99 11.43 12.14
N CYS A 116 2.47 12.62 11.85
CA CYS A 116 3.04 13.57 10.90
C CYS A 116 4.25 14.35 11.44
N GLY A 117 4.92 13.96 12.53
CA GLY A 117 6.10 14.63 13.07
C GLY A 117 5.92 16.10 13.47
N CYS A 118 4.68 16.54 13.69
CA CYS A 118 4.39 17.86 14.20
C CYS A 118 4.65 17.92 15.71
N ALA A 119 5.26 19.01 16.17
CA ALA A 119 5.34 19.33 17.60
C ALA A 119 4.01 19.96 18.04
N VAL A 120 3.04 19.09 18.36
CA VAL A 120 1.71 19.45 18.88
C VAL A 120 1.54 19.11 20.36
#